data_AF-A0A2S4LTZ9-F1
#
_entry.id   AF-A0A2S4LTZ9-F1
#
_cell.length_a   1.000
_cell.length_b   1.000
_cell.length_c   1.000
_cell.angle_alpha   90.00
_cell.angle_beta   90.00
_cell.angle_gamma   90.00
#
_symmetry.space_group_name_H-M   'P 1'
#
loop_
_entity.id
_entity.type
_entity.pdbx_description
1 polymer ?
#
loop_
_entity_poly.entity_id
_entity_poly.type
_entity_poly.pdbx_seq_one_letter_code
_entity_poly.pdbx_strand_id
1 'polypeptide(L)'
;MIRRPKLLATLALATVSVALATSAHAQATVGAIAVIAPNAATSTTGALTVNEAAGLDNAQGNQLTIATGGSVGNLNLDDQSTSTRARLNNASALIGSGAFSNTSGAMMINQAAGVGNIQRNSAQIGTGAFGVAMLSDGELSAVTAQNGNKASQAGQAGGIREVRIDGATFRNATGLVQVNQTAGAGNATANSFVLRPPAGTLF
;
A
#
# COMPACT_ATOMS: atom_id res chain seq x y z
N MET A 1 82.91 14.98 42.31
CA MET A 1 81.97 13.84 42.45
C MET A 1 80.60 14.40 42.84
N ILE A 2 79.52 13.83 42.28
CA ILE A 2 78.09 13.97 42.68
C ILE A 2 77.21 14.91 41.81
N ARG A 3 76.65 14.27 40.76
CA ARG A 3 75.27 14.25 40.19
C ARG A 3 74.51 15.56 39.86
N ARG A 4 74.21 15.70 38.56
CA ARG A 4 73.11 16.51 37.97
C ARG A 4 71.74 15.86 38.21
N PRO A 5 70.63 16.62 38.08
CA PRO A 5 69.56 16.15 37.21
C PRO A 5 69.07 17.20 36.22
N LYS A 6 68.76 16.71 35.01
CA LYS A 6 68.15 17.44 33.89
C LYS A 6 66.64 17.55 34.15
N LEU A 7 66.07 18.74 34.11
CA LEU A 7 64.61 18.93 34.04
C LEU A 7 64.21 18.96 32.57
N LEU A 8 63.66 17.83 32.08
CA LEU A 8 62.87 17.79 30.86
C LEU A 8 61.48 18.37 31.18
N ALA A 9 61.10 19.44 30.49
CA ALA A 9 59.72 19.93 30.49
C ALA A 9 58.95 19.18 29.40
N THR A 10 58.14 18.18 29.78
CA THR A 10 57.18 17.52 28.91
C THR A 10 55.92 18.36 28.79
N LEU A 11 55.69 18.88 27.58
CA LEU A 11 54.48 19.59 27.15
C LEU A 11 53.33 18.56 26.99
N ALA A 12 52.34 18.59 27.89
CA ALA A 12 51.15 17.74 27.78
C ALA A 12 50.15 18.38 26.81
N LEU A 13 50.03 17.79 25.61
CA LEU A 13 49.02 18.15 24.60
C LEU A 13 47.70 17.46 24.97
N ALA A 14 46.75 18.21 25.53
CA ALA A 14 45.41 17.69 25.84
C ALA A 14 44.60 17.58 24.53
N THR A 15 44.53 16.39 23.97
CA THR A 15 43.59 16.07 22.88
C THR A 15 42.18 15.96 23.44
N VAL A 16 41.32 16.94 23.16
CA VAL A 16 39.88 16.86 23.42
C VAL A 16 39.24 16.02 22.32
N SER A 17 38.92 14.76 22.63
CA SER A 17 38.13 13.90 21.75
C SER A 17 36.66 14.27 21.89
N VAL A 18 36.12 15.04 20.93
CA VAL A 18 34.67 15.26 20.82
C VAL A 18 34.05 13.96 20.30
N ALA A 19 33.38 13.22 21.18
CA ALA A 19 32.57 12.08 20.77
C ALA A 19 31.32 12.61 20.04
N LEU A 20 31.28 12.45 18.71
CA LEU A 20 30.03 12.61 17.97
C LEU A 20 29.10 11.46 18.37
N ALA A 21 28.15 11.74 19.26
CA ALA A 21 27.07 10.82 19.56
C ALA A 21 26.19 10.70 18.31
N THR A 22 26.43 9.66 17.49
CA THR A 22 25.49 9.26 16.46
C THR A 22 24.23 8.77 17.16
N SER A 23 23.14 9.51 17.06
CA SER A 23 21.84 9.07 17.57
C SER A 23 21.40 7.81 16.81
N ALA A 24 21.44 6.67 17.48
CA ALA A 24 20.83 5.44 16.97
C ALA A 24 19.31 5.59 17.00
N HIS A 25 18.70 5.88 15.85
CA HIS A 25 17.24 5.88 15.74
C HIS A 25 16.74 4.43 15.87
N ALA A 26 16.00 4.15 16.94
CA ALA A 26 15.31 2.87 17.08
C ALA A 26 14.23 2.77 16.00
N GLN A 27 14.28 1.73 15.16
CA GLN A 27 13.26 1.52 14.14
C GLN A 27 11.95 1.09 14.80
N ALA A 28 10.84 1.77 14.46
CA ALA A 28 9.52 1.45 14.99
C ALA A 28 9.18 -0.02 14.73
N THR A 29 8.59 -0.70 15.72
CA THR A 29 8.03 -2.04 15.57
C THR A 29 6.52 -1.92 15.43
N VAL A 30 5.95 -2.44 14.35
CA VAL A 30 4.56 -2.30 13.96
C VAL A 30 3.92 -3.67 13.94
N GLY A 31 2.70 -3.76 14.47
CA GLY A 31 1.76 -4.84 14.20
C GLY A 31 0.50 -4.29 13.57
N ALA A 32 -0.12 -5.08 12.70
CA ALA A 32 -1.24 -4.63 11.90
C ALA A 32 -2.31 -5.71 11.78
N ILE A 33 -3.54 -5.33 12.07
CA ILE A 33 -4.72 -6.18 11.88
C ILE A 33 -5.78 -5.31 11.20
N ALA A 34 -6.15 -5.67 9.98
CA ALA A 34 -7.23 -5.06 9.21
C ALA A 34 -8.37 -6.09 9.09
N VAL A 35 -9.60 -5.68 9.40
CA VAL A 35 -10.77 -6.57 9.43
C VAL A 35 -11.97 -5.84 8.85
N ILE A 36 -12.37 -6.25 7.65
CA ILE A 36 -13.71 -6.00 7.14
C ILE A 36 -14.62 -6.97 7.87
N ALA A 37 -15.52 -6.43 8.70
CA ALA A 37 -16.38 -7.25 9.56
C ALA A 37 -17.27 -8.22 8.77
N PRO A 38 -17.67 -9.35 9.37
CA PRO A 38 -18.69 -10.23 8.79
C PRO A 38 -19.95 -9.45 8.41
N ASN A 39 -20.53 -9.79 7.25
CA ASN A 39 -21.71 -9.14 6.67
C ASN A 39 -21.58 -7.60 6.49
N ALA A 40 -20.35 -7.06 6.41
CA ALA A 40 -20.16 -5.67 6.01
C ALA A 40 -20.69 -5.44 4.58
N ALA A 41 -21.36 -4.31 4.36
CA ALA A 41 -21.80 -3.84 3.04
C ALA A 41 -22.62 -4.86 2.21
N THR A 42 -23.40 -5.72 2.85
CA THR A 42 -24.32 -6.64 2.14
C THR A 42 -25.45 -5.91 1.44
N SER A 43 -25.97 -6.48 0.35
CA SER A 43 -27.13 -5.97 -0.39
C SER A 43 -26.94 -4.55 -0.94
N THR A 44 -25.70 -4.17 -1.24
CA THR A 44 -25.38 -2.86 -1.82
C THR A 44 -25.66 -2.86 -3.33
N THR A 45 -26.18 -1.77 -3.89
CA THR A 45 -26.33 -1.62 -5.35
C THR A 45 -25.68 -0.32 -5.81
N GLY A 46 -24.92 -0.35 -6.90
CA GLY A 46 -24.22 0.82 -7.45
C GLY A 46 -22.70 0.68 -7.35
N ALA A 47 -22.01 1.78 -7.02
CA ALA A 47 -20.57 1.79 -6.86
C ALA A 47 -20.18 1.71 -5.37
N LEU A 48 -19.38 0.71 -4.99
CA LEU A 48 -18.82 0.52 -3.65
C LEU A 48 -17.30 0.53 -3.71
N THR A 49 -16.67 1.40 -2.93
CA THR A 49 -15.22 1.43 -2.81
C THR A 49 -14.80 1.34 -1.35
N VAL A 50 -13.77 0.56 -1.07
CA VAL A 50 -13.22 0.37 0.28
C VAL A 50 -11.71 0.49 0.23
N ASN A 51 -11.15 1.37 1.06
CA ASN A 51 -9.73 1.43 1.39
C ASN A 51 -9.62 1.23 2.91
N GLU A 52 -9.13 0.07 3.34
CA GLU A 52 -8.87 -0.22 4.74
C GLU A 52 -7.38 -0.52 4.92
N ALA A 53 -6.74 0.18 5.85
CA ALA A 53 -5.34 -0.04 6.16
C ALA A 53 -5.09 -0.06 7.68
N ALA A 54 -4.28 -1.01 8.14
CA ALA A 54 -3.71 -1.05 9.46
C ALA A 54 -2.17 -1.08 9.37
N GLY A 55 -1.48 -0.45 10.31
CA GLY A 55 -0.02 -0.35 10.33
C GLY A 55 0.48 1.04 9.95
N LEU A 56 1.56 1.13 9.18
CA LEU A 56 2.30 2.37 8.98
C LEU A 56 2.56 2.65 7.49
N ASP A 57 2.22 3.86 7.04
CA ASP A 57 2.57 4.34 5.70
C ASP A 57 2.06 3.44 4.57
N ASN A 58 0.82 2.96 4.65
CA ASN A 58 0.18 2.31 3.50
C ASN A 58 -0.51 3.38 2.64
N ALA A 59 -0.44 3.24 1.32
CA ALA A 59 -1.06 4.14 0.35
C ALA A 59 -2.07 3.36 -0.51
N GLN A 60 -3.30 3.87 -0.67
CA GLN A 60 -4.40 3.15 -1.31
C GLN A 60 -5.25 4.06 -2.19
N GLY A 61 -5.51 3.66 -3.44
CA GLY A 61 -6.32 4.39 -4.42
C GLY A 61 -7.38 3.50 -5.08
N ASN A 62 -8.62 3.99 -5.17
CA ASN A 62 -9.71 3.33 -5.92
C ASN A 62 -10.31 4.36 -6.87
N GLN A 63 -10.35 4.07 -8.17
CA GLN A 63 -10.80 5.01 -9.21
C GLN A 63 -11.80 4.35 -10.13
N LEU A 64 -13.06 4.80 -10.10
CA LEU A 64 -14.10 4.34 -11.02
C LEU A 64 -14.58 5.52 -11.84
N THR A 65 -14.50 5.35 -13.15
CA THR A 65 -15.01 6.30 -14.11
C THR A 65 -16.08 5.63 -14.96
N ILE A 66 -17.30 6.17 -14.96
CA ILE A 66 -18.41 5.73 -15.81
C ILE A 66 -18.79 6.89 -16.73
N ALA A 67 -18.69 6.69 -18.04
CA ALA A 67 -18.93 7.70 -19.06
C ALA A 67 -20.08 7.30 -19.98
N THR A 68 -21.14 8.09 -19.98
CA THR A 68 -22.32 7.94 -20.85
C THR A 68 -22.38 9.12 -21.83
N GLY A 69 -21.65 9.05 -22.96
CA GLY A 69 -21.65 10.12 -23.97
C GLY A 69 -20.31 10.35 -24.70
N GLY A 70 -20.21 11.47 -25.43
CA GLY A 70 -19.05 11.86 -26.23
C GLY A 70 -17.77 12.10 -25.41
N SER A 71 -16.62 12.16 -26.10
CA SER A 71 -15.26 12.14 -25.52
C SER A 71 -15.03 13.27 -24.51
N VAL A 72 -15.15 12.94 -23.22
CA VAL A 72 -14.54 13.70 -22.13
C VAL A 72 -13.23 13.00 -21.83
N GLY A 73 -12.17 13.78 -21.55
CA GLY A 73 -10.85 13.28 -21.18
C GLY A 73 -10.89 12.56 -19.83
N ASN A 74 -11.42 11.34 -19.85
CA ASN A 74 -11.63 10.51 -18.67
C ASN A 74 -10.34 9.73 -18.43
N LEU A 75 -9.58 10.18 -17.42
CA LEU A 75 -8.31 9.57 -17.06
C LEU A 75 -8.30 9.28 -15.55
N ASN A 76 -8.07 8.02 -15.21
CA ASN A 76 -7.74 7.63 -13.85
C ASN A 76 -6.25 7.94 -13.65
N LEU A 77 -5.97 9.06 -12.96
CA LEU A 77 -4.62 9.48 -12.59
C LEU A 77 -4.43 9.30 -11.10
N ASP A 78 -3.41 8.57 -10.69
CA ASP A 78 -3.10 8.35 -9.28
C ASP A 78 -1.58 8.16 -9.15
N ASP A 79 -0.96 8.81 -8.17
CA ASP A 79 0.46 8.69 -7.85
C ASP A 79 0.57 8.34 -6.36
N GLN A 80 1.01 7.11 -6.07
CA GLN A 80 1.05 6.58 -4.71
C GLN A 80 2.48 6.19 -4.38
N SER A 81 2.99 6.70 -3.26
CA SER A 81 4.35 6.46 -2.81
C SER A 81 4.37 6.30 -1.30
N THR A 82 5.28 5.45 -0.84
CA THR A 82 5.55 5.19 0.58
C THR A 82 7.06 5.28 0.79
N SER A 83 7.51 5.79 1.92
CA SER A 83 8.95 6.02 2.20
C SER A 83 9.41 5.46 3.55
N THR A 84 8.46 5.01 4.38
CA THR A 84 8.72 4.63 5.76
C THR A 84 9.31 3.23 5.86
N ARG A 85 10.25 3.07 6.80
CA ARG A 85 10.83 1.77 7.18
C ARG A 85 10.52 1.49 8.63
N ALA A 86 9.84 0.37 8.89
CA ALA A 86 9.58 -0.14 10.21
C ALA A 86 9.81 -1.66 10.27
N ARG A 87 10.08 -2.17 11.47
CA ARG A 87 10.06 -3.61 11.72
C ARG A 87 8.60 -4.04 11.83
N LEU A 88 8.18 -5.00 11.03
CA LEU A 88 6.83 -5.56 11.06
C LEU A 88 6.86 -6.88 11.84
N ASN A 89 6.05 -6.99 12.90
CA ASN A 89 5.82 -8.24 13.60
C ASN A 89 4.75 -9.07 12.85
N ASN A 90 3.55 -9.20 13.40
CA ASN A 90 2.39 -9.84 12.81
C ASN A 90 1.60 -8.85 11.95
N ALA A 91 1.12 -9.34 10.81
CA ALA A 91 0.20 -8.66 9.93
C ALA A 91 -0.94 -9.60 9.55
N SER A 92 -2.19 -9.17 9.72
CA SER A 92 -3.36 -9.93 9.30
C SER A 92 -4.36 -9.04 8.58
N ALA A 93 -4.79 -9.46 7.40
CA ALA A 93 -5.89 -8.83 6.67
C ALA A 93 -7.02 -9.85 6.50
N LEU A 94 -8.22 -9.50 6.95
CA LEU A 94 -9.38 -10.37 6.91
C LEU A 94 -10.58 -9.67 6.27
N ILE A 95 -11.20 -10.33 5.29
CA ILE A 95 -12.58 -10.07 4.90
C ILE A 95 -13.48 -11.12 5.53
N GLY A 96 -14.31 -10.69 6.49
CA GLY A 96 -15.16 -11.56 7.29
C GLY A 96 -16.32 -12.17 6.51
N SER A 97 -16.86 -13.26 7.04
CA SER A 97 -17.85 -14.08 6.35
C SER A 97 -19.09 -13.28 5.92
N GLY A 98 -19.59 -13.57 4.73
CA GLY A 98 -20.78 -12.91 4.19
C GLY A 98 -20.61 -11.43 3.82
N ALA A 99 -19.45 -10.82 4.06
CA ALA A 99 -19.18 -9.45 3.63
C ALA A 99 -19.40 -9.33 2.12
N PHE A 100 -19.95 -8.19 1.71
CA PHE A 100 -20.26 -7.86 0.32
C PHE A 100 -21.24 -8.81 -0.38
N SER A 101 -21.90 -9.72 0.33
CA SER A 101 -22.89 -10.61 -0.28
C SER A 101 -24.10 -9.83 -0.81
N ASN A 102 -24.71 -10.34 -1.89
CA ASN A 102 -25.82 -9.74 -2.63
C ASN A 102 -25.53 -8.32 -3.15
N THR A 103 -24.27 -7.97 -3.39
CA THR A 103 -23.91 -6.65 -3.92
C THR A 103 -23.95 -6.62 -5.44
N SER A 104 -24.53 -5.60 -6.05
CA SER A 104 -24.57 -5.43 -7.51
C SER A 104 -23.96 -4.12 -7.96
N GLY A 105 -23.15 -4.14 -9.03
CA GLY A 105 -22.57 -2.94 -9.65
C GLY A 105 -21.05 -3.00 -9.71
N ALA A 106 -20.35 -1.93 -9.32
CA ALA A 106 -18.89 -1.86 -9.35
C ALA A 106 -18.33 -1.82 -7.93
N MET A 107 -17.45 -2.75 -7.60
CA MET A 107 -16.84 -2.90 -6.28
C MET A 107 -15.32 -2.89 -6.39
N MET A 108 -14.67 -2.04 -5.60
CA MET A 108 -13.22 -1.93 -5.54
C MET A 108 -12.76 -1.92 -4.10
N ILE A 109 -11.90 -2.86 -3.71
CA ILE A 109 -11.44 -3.05 -2.33
C ILE A 109 -9.92 -3.05 -2.32
N ASN A 110 -9.34 -2.20 -1.49
CA ASN A 110 -7.95 -2.26 -1.07
C ASN A 110 -7.95 -2.50 0.45
N GLN A 111 -7.39 -3.63 0.89
CA GLN A 111 -7.20 -3.93 2.29
C GLN A 111 -5.72 -4.27 2.54
N ALA A 112 -5.09 -3.54 3.47
CA ALA A 112 -3.69 -3.70 3.81
C ALA A 112 -3.48 -3.80 5.32
N ALA A 113 -2.63 -4.74 5.74
CA ALA A 113 -2.07 -4.79 7.08
C ALA A 113 -0.53 -4.79 6.99
N GLY A 114 0.11 -3.75 7.52
CA GLY A 114 1.56 -3.71 7.67
C GLY A 114 2.16 -2.37 7.26
N VAL A 115 3.31 -2.38 6.57
CA VAL A 115 4.14 -1.18 6.40
C VAL A 115 4.44 -0.89 4.94
N GLY A 116 4.16 0.31 4.44
CA GLY A 116 4.60 0.68 3.10
C GLY A 116 3.91 -0.10 1.97
N ASN A 117 2.68 -0.58 2.16
CA ASN A 117 1.94 -1.23 1.09
C ASN A 117 1.27 -0.19 0.20
N ILE A 118 1.38 -0.34 -1.12
CA ILE A 118 0.74 0.51 -2.12
C ILE A 118 -0.29 -0.33 -2.87
N GLN A 119 -1.56 0.10 -2.89
CA GLN A 119 -2.64 -0.63 -3.54
C GLN A 119 -3.49 0.28 -4.43
N ARG A 120 -3.81 -0.16 -5.64
CA ARG A 120 -4.64 0.59 -6.59
C ARG A 120 -5.70 -0.29 -7.25
N ASN A 121 -6.93 0.19 -7.35
CA ASN A 121 -7.89 -0.31 -8.33
C ASN A 121 -8.32 0.85 -9.23
N SER A 122 -8.36 0.60 -10.53
CA SER A 122 -8.90 1.52 -11.51
C SER A 122 -9.89 0.81 -12.43
N ALA A 123 -10.97 1.49 -12.76
CA ALA A 123 -12.03 1.01 -13.64
C ALA A 123 -12.54 2.15 -14.51
N GLN A 124 -12.69 1.90 -15.81
CA GLN A 124 -13.28 2.83 -16.78
C GLN A 124 -14.33 2.12 -17.61
N ILE A 125 -15.57 2.62 -17.61
CA ILE A 125 -16.70 2.01 -18.30
C ILE A 125 -17.41 3.08 -19.13
N GLY A 126 -17.55 2.88 -20.44
CA GLY A 126 -18.22 3.89 -21.27
C GLY A 126 -18.08 3.70 -22.78
N THR A 127 -18.98 4.35 -23.51
CA THR A 127 -19.13 4.25 -24.97
C THR A 127 -18.33 5.31 -25.75
N GLY A 128 -17.73 6.27 -25.06
CA GLY A 128 -16.91 7.33 -25.65
C GLY A 128 -15.49 6.89 -26.03
N ALA A 129 -14.81 7.68 -26.86
CA ALA A 129 -13.38 7.53 -27.06
C ALA A 129 -12.66 7.90 -25.75
N PHE A 130 -12.34 6.89 -24.92
CA PHE A 130 -11.26 7.02 -23.96
C PHE A 130 -10.05 7.47 -24.77
N GLY A 131 -9.58 8.70 -24.55
CA GLY A 131 -8.44 9.24 -25.27
C GLY A 131 -7.30 8.24 -25.25
N VAL A 132 -6.50 8.19 -26.31
CA VAL A 132 -5.32 7.30 -26.51
C VAL A 132 -4.24 7.47 -25.41
N ALA A 133 -4.54 8.11 -24.30
CA ALA A 133 -3.67 8.28 -23.15
C ALA A 133 -3.58 6.98 -22.32
N MET A 134 -2.65 6.11 -22.73
CA MET A 134 -1.65 5.56 -21.81
C MET A 134 -2.17 4.88 -20.54
N LEU A 135 -3.11 3.93 -20.65
CA LEU A 135 -3.59 3.10 -19.54
C LEU A 135 -2.74 1.83 -19.30
N SER A 136 -1.41 1.91 -19.42
CA SER A 136 -0.58 0.75 -19.03
C SER A 136 0.64 1.14 -18.23
N ASP A 137 1.37 2.18 -18.67
CA ASP A 137 2.68 2.42 -18.10
C ASP A 137 2.63 3.44 -16.96
N GLY A 138 1.75 4.45 -17.02
CA GLY A 138 1.56 5.42 -15.93
C GLY A 138 0.85 4.81 -14.72
N GLU A 139 -0.24 4.07 -14.94
CA GLU A 139 -0.96 3.37 -13.88
C GLU A 139 -0.10 2.28 -13.20
N LEU A 140 0.84 1.67 -13.93
CA LEU A 140 1.77 0.69 -13.37
C LEU A 140 3.01 1.34 -12.75
N SER A 141 3.57 2.38 -13.37
CA SER A 141 4.71 3.19 -12.86
C SER A 141 4.35 3.96 -11.60
N ALA A 142 3.10 4.35 -11.43
CA ALA A 142 2.61 5.01 -10.21
C ALA A 142 2.55 4.07 -9.00
N VAL A 143 2.84 2.77 -9.16
CA VAL A 143 3.16 1.89 -8.04
C VAL A 143 4.69 1.67 -8.03
N THR A 144 5.44 2.72 -7.69
CA THR A 144 6.87 2.56 -7.48
C THR A 144 7.11 2.18 -6.02
N ALA A 145 7.26 0.89 -5.74
CA ALA A 145 7.83 0.46 -4.47
C ALA A 145 9.27 0.97 -4.40
N GLN A 146 9.53 2.02 -3.61
CA GLN A 146 10.88 2.45 -3.26
C GLN A 146 11.53 1.39 -2.37
N ASN A 147 11.87 0.25 -2.95
CA ASN A 147 12.63 -0.82 -2.32
C ASN A 147 14.10 -0.41 -2.23
N GLY A 148 14.37 0.65 -1.46
CA GLY A 148 15.72 0.95 -1.01
C GLY A 148 16.19 -0.17 -0.08
N ASN A 149 16.92 -1.12 -0.63
CA ASN A 149 17.76 -2.10 0.03
C ASN A 149 17.03 -3.33 0.61
N LYS A 150 17.02 -4.41 -0.19
CA LYS A 150 16.75 -5.79 0.24
C LYS A 150 17.59 -6.27 1.44
N ALA A 151 18.64 -5.53 1.82
CA ALA A 151 19.52 -5.83 2.96
C ALA A 151 18.85 -5.70 4.34
N SER A 152 17.73 -4.98 4.48
CA SER A 152 17.04 -4.83 5.78
C SER A 152 15.90 -5.83 6.00
N GLN A 153 15.53 -6.62 4.98
CA GLN A 153 14.48 -7.65 5.09
C GLN A 153 15.02 -8.98 5.66
N ALA A 154 16.34 -9.23 5.57
CA ALA A 154 16.98 -10.45 6.07
C ALA A 154 16.95 -10.59 7.61
N GLY A 155 16.55 -9.55 8.35
CA GLY A 155 16.41 -9.57 9.82
C GLY A 155 14.97 -9.65 10.34
N GLN A 156 13.95 -9.75 9.46
CA GLN A 156 12.52 -9.73 9.85
C GLN A 156 11.89 -11.13 9.90
N ALA A 157 12.63 -12.13 10.39
CA ALA A 157 12.24 -13.54 10.40
C ALA A 157 11.34 -13.93 11.59
N GLY A 158 10.36 -13.09 11.97
CA GLY A 158 9.51 -13.37 13.12
C GLY A 158 8.20 -12.60 13.10
N GLY A 159 7.15 -13.23 12.57
CA GLY A 159 5.78 -12.70 12.61
C GLY A 159 4.86 -13.37 11.58
N ILE A 160 3.62 -13.64 11.97
CA ILE A 160 2.61 -14.25 11.08
C ILE A 160 2.14 -13.20 10.08
N ARG A 161 2.06 -13.57 8.80
CA ARG A 161 1.50 -12.74 7.73
C ARG A 161 0.37 -13.52 7.10
N GLU A 162 -0.86 -13.12 7.38
CA GLU A 162 -2.05 -13.84 6.97
C GLU A 162 -2.98 -12.93 6.19
N VAL A 163 -3.48 -13.46 5.08
CA VAL A 163 -4.54 -12.84 4.30
C VAL A 163 -5.65 -13.88 4.18
N ARG A 164 -6.87 -13.50 4.53
CA ARG A 164 -8.02 -14.41 4.50
C ARG A 164 -9.27 -13.72 4.01
N ILE A 165 -10.04 -14.47 3.23
CA ILE A 165 -11.39 -14.14 2.81
C ILE A 165 -12.27 -15.29 3.29
N ASP A 166 -13.19 -15.00 4.19
CA ASP A 166 -14.04 -16.03 4.77
C ASP A 166 -15.17 -16.46 3.84
N GLY A 167 -15.80 -17.58 4.18
CA GLY A 167 -16.89 -18.16 3.41
C GLY A 167 -18.05 -17.18 3.19
N ALA A 168 -18.75 -17.36 2.08
CA ALA A 168 -19.88 -16.55 1.65
C ALA A 168 -19.58 -15.05 1.38
N THR A 169 -18.33 -14.61 1.49
CA THR A 169 -17.91 -13.29 0.99
C THR A 169 -18.19 -13.20 -0.51
N PHE A 170 -18.73 -12.07 -0.97
CA PHE A 170 -19.17 -11.86 -2.36
C PHE A 170 -20.23 -12.84 -2.87
N ARG A 171 -20.90 -13.62 -1.99
CA ARG A 171 -21.98 -14.52 -2.40
C ARG A 171 -23.06 -13.72 -3.10
N ASN A 172 -23.47 -14.14 -4.29
CA ASN A 172 -24.44 -13.43 -5.15
C ASN A 172 -24.00 -12.00 -5.52
N ALA A 173 -22.71 -11.68 -5.49
CA ALA A 173 -22.23 -10.41 -6.02
C ALA A 173 -22.24 -10.44 -7.56
N THR A 174 -22.68 -9.35 -8.19
CA THR A 174 -22.78 -9.24 -9.65
C THR A 174 -22.19 -7.92 -10.16
N GLY A 175 -21.58 -7.94 -11.35
CA GLY A 175 -20.90 -6.77 -11.94
C GLY A 175 -19.38 -6.86 -11.83
N LEU A 176 -18.70 -5.74 -11.58
CA LEU A 176 -17.25 -5.66 -11.48
C LEU A 176 -16.81 -5.77 -10.02
N VAL A 177 -15.88 -6.67 -9.71
CA VAL A 177 -15.25 -6.78 -8.37
C VAL A 177 -13.73 -6.78 -8.55
N GLN A 178 -13.05 -5.79 -7.96
CA GLN A 178 -11.59 -5.70 -7.88
C GLN A 178 -11.16 -5.69 -6.42
N VAL A 179 -10.19 -6.55 -6.05
CA VAL A 179 -9.72 -6.68 -4.68
C VAL A 179 -8.19 -6.74 -4.64
N ASN A 180 -7.57 -5.86 -3.88
CA ASN A 180 -6.19 -5.97 -3.44
C ASN A 180 -6.18 -6.22 -1.94
N GLN A 181 -5.68 -7.38 -1.52
CA GLN A 181 -5.60 -7.75 -0.11
C GLN A 181 -4.15 -8.11 0.22
N THR A 182 -3.53 -7.42 1.18
CA THR A 182 -2.11 -7.64 1.53
C THR A 182 -1.90 -7.64 3.04
N ALA A 183 -1.00 -8.51 3.50
CA ALA A 183 -0.45 -8.50 4.85
C ALA A 183 1.08 -8.59 4.76
N GLY A 184 1.80 -7.56 5.17
CA GLY A 184 3.25 -7.50 5.00
C GLY A 184 3.78 -6.09 4.84
N ALA A 185 5.00 -5.99 4.33
CA ALA A 185 5.67 -4.72 4.12
C ALA A 185 6.18 -4.57 2.68
N GLY A 186 5.99 -3.39 2.08
CA GLY A 186 6.48 -3.07 0.74
C GLY A 186 5.74 -3.77 -0.40
N ASN A 187 4.52 -4.24 -0.19
CA ASN A 187 3.72 -4.80 -1.29
C ASN A 187 3.22 -3.69 -2.21
N ALA A 188 3.15 -3.97 -3.50
CA ALA A 188 2.75 -3.04 -4.54
C ALA A 188 1.78 -3.77 -5.47
N THR A 189 0.48 -3.42 -5.43
CA THR A 189 -0.58 -4.12 -6.19
C THR A 189 -1.45 -3.13 -6.95
N ALA A 190 -1.77 -3.44 -8.20
CA ALA A 190 -2.68 -2.63 -9.01
C ALA A 190 -3.62 -3.53 -9.84
N ASN A 191 -4.91 -3.23 -9.86
CA ASN A 191 -5.88 -3.77 -10.81
C ASN A 191 -6.40 -2.64 -11.69
N SER A 192 -6.52 -2.87 -12.99
CA SER A 192 -7.09 -1.91 -13.96
C SER A 192 -8.14 -2.65 -14.82
N PHE A 193 -9.28 -2.01 -15.06
CA PHE A 193 -10.36 -2.55 -15.88
C PHE A 193 -10.88 -1.48 -16.84
N VAL A 194 -11.09 -1.85 -18.10
CA VAL A 194 -11.67 -0.96 -19.10
C VAL A 194 -12.76 -1.71 -19.87
N LEU A 195 -13.97 -1.16 -19.90
CA LEU A 195 -15.08 -1.65 -20.71
C LEU A 195 -15.49 -0.57 -21.73
N ARG A 196 -15.46 -0.97 -23.00
CA ARG A 196 -15.84 -0.15 -24.17
C ARG A 196 -16.99 -0.82 -24.91
N PRO A 197 -18.23 -0.59 -24.48
CA PRO A 197 -19.40 -1.13 -25.14
C PRO A 197 -19.57 -0.47 -26.52
N PRO A 198 -20.16 -1.19 -27.50
CA PRO A 198 -20.56 -0.58 -28.76
C PRO A 198 -21.46 0.64 -28.53
N ALA A 199 -21.38 1.61 -29.45
CA ALA A 199 -22.22 2.80 -29.43
C ALA A 199 -23.71 2.42 -29.35
N GLY A 200 -24.45 3.07 -28.45
CA GLY A 200 -25.88 2.80 -28.22
C GLY A 200 -26.18 1.79 -27.11
N THR A 201 -25.17 1.23 -26.44
CA THR A 201 -25.40 0.41 -25.23
C THR A 201 -25.78 1.31 -24.05
N LEU A 202 -26.93 1.05 -23.42
CA LEU A 202 -27.40 1.75 -22.21
C LEU A 202 -27.04 0.92 -20.97
N PHE A 203 -26.63 1.61 -19.88
CA PHE A 203 -26.40 1.05 -18.55
C PHE A 203 -27.25 1.80 -17.53
#